data_AF-A0A2E7HDF7-F1
#
_entry.id   AF-A0A2E7HDF7-F1
#
_cell.length_a   1.000
_cell.length_b   1.000
_cell.length_c   1.000
_cell.angle_alpha   90.00
_cell.angle_beta   90.00
_cell.angle_gamma   90.00
#
_symmetry.space_group_name_H-M   'P 1'
#
loop_
_entity.id
_entity.type
_entity.pdbx_description
1 polymer ?
#
loop_
_entity_poly.entity_id
_entity_poly.type
_entity_poly.pdbx_seq_one_letter_code
_entity_poly.pdbx_strand_id
1 'polypeptide(L)'
;MFGAYGGALTRGSVSFISTAAQDADLREGLGLAKDTVAVKNTRSIGKTDLVLYDAMPVIEVNPETYEVRADAERLTCESATELPMAQRYFLF
;
A
#
# COMPACT_ATOMS: atom_id res chain seq x y z
N MET A 1 -8.61 -19.51 9.75
CA MET A 1 -10.04 -19.89 9.71
C MET A 1 -10.34 -20.63 8.40
N PHE A 2 -11.51 -21.27 8.26
CA PHE A 2 -11.87 -22.18 7.15
C PHE A 2 -11.70 -21.60 5.73
N GLY A 3 -11.78 -20.27 5.58
CA GLY A 3 -11.59 -19.60 4.28
C GLY A 3 -10.20 -19.78 3.65
N ALA A 4 -9.20 -20.30 4.39
CA ALA A 4 -7.86 -20.57 3.84
C ALA A 4 -7.71 -21.95 3.19
N TYR A 5 -8.76 -22.79 3.18
CA TYR A 5 -8.67 -24.19 2.75
C TYR A 5 -9.54 -24.49 1.52
N GLY A 6 -9.09 -25.44 0.70
CA GLY A 6 -9.85 -25.98 -0.44
C GLY A 6 -10.36 -24.90 -1.41
N GLY A 7 -11.54 -25.14 -1.99
CA GLY A 7 -12.18 -24.18 -2.89
C GLY A 7 -12.63 -22.88 -2.22
N ALA A 8 -12.72 -22.84 -0.87
CA ALA A 8 -13.05 -21.62 -0.15
C ALA A 8 -11.94 -20.56 -0.29
N LEU A 9 -10.66 -20.97 -0.35
CA LEU A 9 -9.53 -20.07 -0.57
C LEU A 9 -9.62 -19.34 -1.91
N THR A 10 -9.99 -20.08 -2.96
CA THR A 10 -10.03 -19.52 -4.32
C THR A 10 -11.24 -18.64 -4.56
N ARG A 11 -12.35 -18.89 -3.85
CA ARG A 11 -13.58 -18.10 -3.90
C ARG A 11 -13.59 -16.91 -2.95
N GLY A 12 -12.76 -16.94 -1.91
CA GLY A 12 -12.63 -15.87 -0.91
C GLY A 12 -11.51 -14.86 -1.20
N SER A 13 -10.80 -14.99 -2.32
CA SER A 13 -9.71 -14.08 -2.70
C SER A 13 -9.62 -13.91 -4.20
N VAL A 14 -8.99 -12.82 -4.65
CA VAL A 14 -8.77 -12.50 -6.07
C VAL A 14 -7.30 -12.24 -6.34
N SER A 15 -6.91 -12.38 -7.61
CA SER A 15 -5.61 -11.95 -8.12
C SER A 15 -5.78 -10.70 -8.99
N PHE A 16 -5.14 -9.60 -8.62
CA PHE A 16 -5.14 -8.40 -9.45
C PHE A 16 -4.15 -8.55 -10.61
N ILE A 17 -4.60 -8.29 -11.83
CA ILE A 17 -3.78 -8.38 -13.06
C ILE A 17 -3.92 -7.10 -13.89
N SER A 18 -3.06 -6.91 -14.88
CA SER A 18 -3.22 -5.78 -15.82
C SER A 18 -4.48 -5.97 -16.67
N THR A 19 -5.07 -4.86 -17.12
CA THR A 19 -6.21 -4.92 -18.05
C THR A 19 -5.86 -5.72 -19.31
N ALA A 20 -4.66 -5.53 -19.87
CA ALA A 20 -4.21 -6.31 -21.04
C ALA A 20 -4.16 -7.83 -20.80
N ALA A 21 -3.75 -8.28 -19.61
CA ALA A 21 -3.76 -9.70 -19.25
C ALA A 21 -5.18 -10.25 -19.06
N GLN A 22 -6.08 -9.42 -18.52
CA GLN A 22 -7.50 -9.78 -18.40
C GLN A 22 -8.15 -9.93 -19.77
N ASP A 23 -7.87 -9.01 -20.69
CA ASP A 23 -8.41 -9.00 -22.06
C ASP A 23 -7.86 -10.16 -22.91
N ALA A 24 -6.70 -10.71 -22.54
CA ALA A 24 -6.08 -11.87 -23.18
C ALA A 24 -6.47 -13.22 -22.53
N ASP A 25 -7.51 -13.24 -21.68
CA ASP A 25 -8.02 -14.42 -20.98
C ASP A 25 -6.93 -15.23 -20.23
N LEU A 26 -5.94 -14.53 -19.67
CA LEU A 26 -4.78 -15.16 -19.01
C LEU A 26 -5.19 -16.15 -17.91
N ARG A 27 -6.29 -15.84 -17.20
CA ARG A 27 -6.84 -16.73 -16.15
C ARG A 27 -7.12 -18.12 -16.69
N GLU A 28 -7.80 -18.20 -17.84
CA GLU A 28 -8.11 -19.47 -18.50
C GLU A 28 -6.85 -20.09 -19.09
N GLY A 29 -6.03 -19.29 -19.78
CA GLY A 29 -4.79 -19.76 -20.42
C GLY A 29 -3.79 -20.39 -19.43
N LEU A 30 -3.78 -19.94 -18.17
CA LEU A 30 -2.93 -20.49 -17.10
C LEU A 30 -3.67 -21.43 -16.14
N GLY A 31 -4.98 -21.67 -16.32
CA GLY A 31 -5.77 -22.50 -15.42
C GLY A 31 -5.84 -21.97 -13.99
N LEU A 32 -5.83 -20.65 -13.79
CA LEU A 32 -5.85 -20.05 -12.46
C LEU A 32 -7.21 -20.29 -11.80
N ALA A 33 -7.19 -20.89 -10.61
CA ALA A 33 -8.41 -21.21 -9.87
C ALA A 33 -9.06 -19.99 -9.18
N LYS A 34 -8.29 -18.92 -8.92
CA LYS A 34 -8.81 -17.66 -8.36
C LYS A 34 -9.44 -16.81 -9.45
N ASP A 35 -10.40 -15.98 -9.08
CA ASP A 35 -10.87 -14.93 -9.97
C ASP A 35 -9.79 -13.86 -10.16
N THR A 36 -9.70 -13.33 -11.37
CA THR A 36 -8.78 -12.24 -11.70
C THR A 36 -9.54 -10.93 -11.80
N VAL A 37 -8.92 -9.84 -11.34
CA VAL A 37 -9.51 -8.49 -11.39
C VAL A 37 -8.53 -7.55 -12.07
N ALA A 38 -8.97 -6.89 -13.14
CA ALA A 38 -8.17 -5.93 -13.86
C ALA A 38 -7.93 -4.67 -13.03
N VAL A 39 -6.66 -4.29 -12.85
CA VAL A 39 -6.25 -3.00 -12.30
C VAL A 39 -6.54 -1.90 -13.32
N LYS A 40 -7.21 -0.83 -12.87
CA LYS A 40 -7.67 0.31 -13.69
C LYS A 40 -7.43 1.64 -12.98
N ASN A 41 -7.57 2.75 -13.71
CA ASN A 41 -7.54 4.12 -13.17
C ASN A 41 -6.26 4.54 -12.42
N THR A 42 -5.10 4.01 -12.80
CA THR A 42 -3.83 4.29 -12.11
C THR A 42 -3.07 5.51 -12.64
N ARG A 43 -3.54 6.10 -13.74
CA ARG A 43 -2.87 7.21 -14.45
C ARG A 43 -3.59 8.55 -14.32
N SER A 44 -4.81 8.53 -13.79
CA SER A 44 -5.68 9.71 -13.61
C SER A 44 -5.82 10.11 -12.14
N ILE A 45 -5.00 9.53 -11.26
CA ILE A 45 -4.99 9.81 -9.82
C ILE A 45 -3.64 10.41 -9.42
N GLY A 46 -3.66 11.26 -8.40
CA GLY A 46 -2.49 11.93 -7.84
C GLY A 46 -2.62 12.11 -6.33
N LYS A 47 -1.83 13.04 -5.78
CA LYS A 47 -1.75 13.28 -4.33
C LYS A 47 -3.09 13.70 -3.72
N THR A 48 -3.91 14.43 -4.49
CA THR A 48 -5.25 14.90 -4.07
C THR A 48 -6.28 13.80 -3.91
N ASP A 49 -6.05 12.62 -4.48
CA ASP A 49 -6.97 11.49 -4.36
C ASP A 49 -6.70 10.64 -3.10
N LEU A 50 -5.66 10.97 -2.33
CA LEU A 50 -5.36 10.30 -1.07
C LEU A 50 -6.30 10.80 0.03
N VAL A 51 -7.23 9.93 0.44
CA VAL A 51 -8.15 10.18 1.55
C VAL A 51 -7.37 10.45 2.85
N LEU A 52 -7.60 11.62 3.45
CA LEU A 52 -6.94 12.14 4.67
C LEU A 52 -5.44 12.47 4.53
N TYR A 53 -4.84 12.36 3.35
CA TYR A 53 -3.38 12.49 3.16
C TYR A 53 -3.00 13.22 1.87
N ASP A 54 -3.70 14.30 1.52
CA ASP A 54 -3.49 15.06 0.27
C ASP A 54 -2.55 16.28 0.39
N ALA A 55 -2.03 16.59 1.59
CA ALA A 55 -1.15 17.73 1.81
C ALA A 55 0.12 17.71 0.93
N MET A 56 0.44 18.85 0.31
CA MET A 56 1.61 19.08 -0.55
C MET A 56 2.41 20.32 -0.10
N PRO A 57 3.08 20.29 1.06
CA PRO A 57 3.92 21.40 1.50
C PRO A 57 5.19 21.54 0.64
N VAL A 58 5.84 22.69 0.71
CA VAL A 58 7.19 22.86 0.14
C VAL A 58 8.19 22.17 1.06
N ILE A 59 8.79 21.08 0.57
CA ILE A 59 9.80 20.32 1.31
C ILE A 59 11.21 20.78 0.91
N GLU A 60 12.00 21.16 1.89
CA GLU A 60 13.40 21.53 1.73
C GLU A 60 14.29 20.64 2.60
N VAL A 61 15.45 20.22 2.06
CA VAL A 61 16.43 19.42 2.79
C VAL A 61 17.80 20.08 2.66
N ASN A 62 18.42 20.40 3.80
CA ASN A 62 19.78 20.91 3.79
C ASN A 62 20.77 19.78 3.43
N PRO A 63 21.61 19.94 2.39
CA PRO A 63 22.45 18.85 1.87
C PRO A 63 23.62 18.46 2.78
N GLU A 64 24.02 19.32 3.72
CA GLU A 64 25.16 19.09 4.61
C GLU A 64 24.71 18.58 5.98
N THR A 65 23.61 19.12 6.51
CA THR A 65 23.13 18.82 7.87
C THR A 65 21.93 17.87 7.89
N TYR A 66 21.32 17.63 6.74
CA TYR A 66 20.09 16.83 6.58
C TYR A 66 18.88 17.37 7.35
N GLU A 67 18.91 18.63 7.79
CA GLU A 67 17.73 19.30 8.34
C GLU A 67 16.62 19.33 7.29
N VAL A 68 15.42 18.91 7.69
CA VAL A 68 14.22 18.91 6.84
C VAL A 68 13.28 20.02 7.29
N ARG A 69 12.73 20.74 6.32
CA ARG A 69 11.68 21.76 6.54
C ARG A 69 10.46 21.50 5.66
N ALA A 70 9.29 21.79 6.20
CA ALA A 70 8.04 21.90 5.45
C ALA A 70 7.49 23.32 5.64
N ASP A 71 7.27 24.04 4.54
CA ASP A 71 6.80 25.44 4.57
C ASP A 71 7.66 26.32 5.52
N ALA A 72 8.98 26.17 5.41
CA ALA A 72 10.02 26.77 6.25
C ALA A 72 10.06 26.34 7.74
N GLU A 73 9.11 25.54 8.22
CA GLU A 73 9.10 24.99 9.58
C GLU A 73 10.00 23.75 9.69
N ARG A 74 10.89 23.71 10.69
CA ARG A 74 11.80 22.58 10.92
C ARG A 74 11.02 21.36 11.40
N LEU A 75 11.11 20.27 10.64
CA LEU A 75 10.54 18.97 11.01
C LEU A 75 11.56 18.17 11.81
N THR A 76 11.28 17.93 13.09
CA THR A 76 12.11 17.11 13.97
C THR A 76 11.29 16.52 15.09
N CYS A 77 11.74 15.40 15.66
CA CYS A 77 11.16 14.82 16.86
C CYS A 77 12.24 14.06 17.63
N GLU A 78 12.05 13.95 18.94
CA GLU A 78 12.88 13.11 19.79
C GLU A 78 12.59 11.63 19.52
N SER A 79 13.60 10.79 19.71
CA SER A 79 13.42 9.34 19.63
C SER A 79 12.58 8.84 20.80
N ALA A 80 11.63 7.95 20.52
CA ALA A 80 10.87 7.25 21.55
C ALA A 80 11.67 6.05 22.08
N THR A 81 11.75 5.90 23.41
CA THR A 81 12.44 4.75 24.06
C THR A 81 11.53 3.54 24.26
N GLU A 82 10.20 3.73 24.19
CA GLU A 82 9.18 2.70 24.32
C GLU A 82 8.00 3.06 23.42
N LEU A 83 7.30 2.04 22.89
CA LEU A 83 6.12 2.23 22.04
C LEU A 83 4.92 1.43 22.57
N PRO A 84 3.69 1.97 22.43
CA PRO A 84 2.49 1.17 22.63
C PRO A 84 2.40 0.08 21.55
N MET A 85 1.57 -0.92 21.78
CA MET A 85 1.37 -2.04 20.83
C MET A 85 2.65 -2.86 20.54
N ALA A 86 3.65 -2.82 21.43
CA ALA A 86 4.89 -3.59 21.33
C ALA A 86 4.94 -4.74 22.36
N GLN A 87 5.88 -4.71 23.32
CA GLN A 87 6.18 -5.79 24.27
C GLN A 87 4.97 -6.34 25.04
N ARG A 88 3.91 -5.53 25.22
CA ARG A 88 2.66 -5.98 25.87
C ARG A 88 1.93 -7.07 25.07
N TYR A 89 2.06 -7.09 23.76
CA TYR A 89 1.23 -7.91 22.86
C TYR A 89 1.99 -9.06 22.18
N PHE A 90 3.31 -8.99 22.12
CA PHE A 90 4.15 -9.99 21.45
C PHE A 90 4.92 -10.82 22.46
N LEU A 91 4.89 -12.14 22.27
CA LEU A 91 5.62 -13.07 23.15
C LEU A 91 7.14 -12.96 22.99
N PHE A 92 7.59 -12.58 21.80
CA PHE A 92 8.99 -12.33 21.43
C PHE A 92 9.06 -11.12 20.52
#